data_AF-A0AA40G3Y2-F1
#
_entry.id   AF-A0AA40G3Y2-F1
#
_cell.length_a   1.000
_cell.length_b   1.000
_cell.length_c   1.000
_cell.angle_alpha   90.00
_cell.angle_beta   90.00
_cell.angle_gamma   90.00
#
_symmetry.space_group_name_H-M   'P 1'
#
loop_
_entity.id
_entity.type
_entity.pdbx_description
1 polymer ?
#
loop_
_entity_poly.entity_id
_entity_poly.type
_entity_poly.pdbx_seq_one_letter_code
_entity_poly.pdbx_strand_id
1 'polypeptide(L)'
;MVYNEQHKLILQTIMHEGFLSENKAKELIIKLFNDNKVVSVINQINEKLQPLNMLIKKIQCEITGQLYWILISTVLDEVTRFQTEFSKNQLALLRIIFSEIIISNNGCIQSTVCLNLCSSSDVKMSKADAEDFLEDMVNRKWLIYKDGYYYMGIRSITELMPYFKATYESNLNTCYLCKQILFHGKKCTNCETFFHLYCLKKFIMVCDPMKCPNCNTVISDVDLSGIQDDSILAEEDTSKVKKSSRKVLRNKN
;
A
#
# COMPACT_ATOMS: atom_id res chain seq x y z
N MET A 1 5.19 10.48 -25.42
CA MET A 1 6.40 9.92 -26.07
C MET A 1 6.02 8.57 -26.65
N VAL A 2 6.85 7.96 -27.49
CA VAL A 2 6.62 6.60 -28.00
C VAL A 2 7.32 5.62 -27.04
N TYR A 3 6.66 4.51 -26.70
CA TYR A 3 7.22 3.46 -25.85
C TYR A 3 8.53 2.91 -26.44
N ASN A 4 9.59 2.78 -25.64
CA ASN A 4 10.95 2.43 -26.08
C ASN A 4 11.71 1.61 -25.01
N GLU A 5 12.99 1.30 -25.25
CA GLU A 5 13.84 0.52 -24.32
C GLU A 5 14.00 1.16 -22.93
N GLN A 6 13.95 2.49 -22.83
CA GLN A 6 14.05 3.18 -21.54
C GLN A 6 12.82 2.92 -20.67
N HIS A 7 11.64 2.76 -21.28
CA HIS A 7 10.43 2.36 -20.55
C HIS A 7 10.54 0.92 -20.03
N LYS A 8 11.13 0.01 -20.82
CA LYS A 8 11.39 -1.37 -20.40
C LYS A 8 12.37 -1.43 -19.23
N LEU A 9 13.41 -0.59 -19.23
CA LEU A 9 14.36 -0.52 -18.13
C LEU A 9 13.67 -0.14 -16.81
N ILE A 10 12.77 0.85 -16.82
CA ILE A 10 11.98 1.21 -15.64
C ILE A 10 11.14 0.04 -15.15
N LEU A 11 10.43 -0.63 -16.07
CA LEU A 11 9.63 -1.81 -15.73
C LEU A 11 10.49 -2.92 -15.13
N GLN A 12 11.65 -3.21 -15.72
CA GLN A 12 12.60 -4.21 -15.20
C GLN A 12 13.10 -3.85 -13.80
N THR A 13 13.40 -2.58 -13.53
CA THR A 13 13.79 -2.13 -12.19
C THR A 13 12.68 -2.37 -11.18
N ILE A 14 11.43 -1.99 -11.50
CA ILE A 14 10.27 -2.22 -10.61
C ILE A 14 10.04 -3.72 -10.39
N MET A 15 10.18 -4.56 -11.42
CA MET A 15 10.03 -6.00 -11.30
C MET A 15 11.11 -6.65 -10.45
N HIS A 16 12.36 -6.20 -10.59
CA HIS A 16 13.50 -6.74 -9.85
C HIS A 16 13.43 -6.34 -8.36
N GLU A 17 13.09 -5.09 -8.06
CA GLU A 17 13.01 -4.60 -6.69
C GLU A 17 11.66 -4.91 -6.01
N GLY A 18 10.62 -5.20 -6.79
CA GLY A 18 9.23 -5.39 -6.33
C GLY A 18 8.50 -4.08 -6.02
N PHE A 19 9.23 -2.98 -5.84
CA PHE A 19 8.72 -1.64 -5.59
C PHE A 19 9.74 -0.60 -6.03
N LEU A 20 9.32 0.65 -6.21
CA LEU A 20 10.21 1.76 -6.49
C LEU A 20 9.73 3.01 -5.77
N SER A 21 10.55 3.64 -4.92
CA SER A 21 10.15 4.89 -4.25
C SER A 21 9.94 6.02 -5.25
N GLU A 22 9.06 6.97 -4.95
CA GLU A 22 8.80 8.14 -5.80
C GLU A 22 10.09 8.90 -6.13
N ASN A 23 10.97 9.09 -5.15
CA ASN A 23 12.23 9.80 -5.34
C ASN A 23 13.15 9.07 -6.31
N LYS A 24 13.30 7.75 -6.14
CA LYS A 24 14.11 6.92 -7.06
C LYS A 24 13.50 6.84 -8.46
N ALA A 25 12.16 6.81 -8.55
CA ALA A 25 11.46 6.88 -9.83
C ALA A 25 11.72 8.19 -10.57
N LYS A 26 11.67 9.33 -9.86
CA LYS A 26 12.03 10.65 -10.41
C LYS A 26 13.47 10.69 -10.89
N GLU A 27 14.42 10.24 -10.08
CA GLU A 27 15.84 10.19 -10.44
C GLU A 27 16.09 9.36 -11.69
N LEU A 28 15.51 8.15 -11.77
CA LEU A 28 15.65 7.27 -12.93
C LEU A 28 15.02 7.88 -14.19
N ILE A 29 13.85 8.50 -14.07
CA ILE A 29 13.15 9.08 -15.21
C ILE A 29 13.87 10.32 -15.74
N ILE A 30 14.37 11.18 -14.85
CA ILE A 30 15.22 12.32 -15.24
C ILE A 30 16.47 11.82 -15.96
N LYS A 31 17.11 10.77 -15.45
CA LYS A 31 18.33 10.20 -16.06
C LYS A 31 18.08 9.59 -17.45
N LEU A 32 16.92 9.00 -17.67
CA LEU A 32 16.62 8.29 -18.92
C LEU A 32 15.96 9.20 -19.97
N PHE A 33 15.07 10.08 -19.57
CA PHE A 33 14.23 10.86 -20.49
C PHE A 33 14.56 12.35 -20.50
N ASN A 34 15.48 12.82 -19.65
CA ASN A 34 15.79 14.24 -19.43
C ASN A 34 14.54 15.08 -19.12
N ASP A 35 13.54 14.47 -18.49
CA ASP A 35 12.25 15.08 -18.13
C ASP A 35 11.79 14.53 -16.77
N ASN A 36 10.98 15.29 -16.03
CA ASN A 36 10.44 14.90 -14.72
C ASN A 36 8.96 14.46 -14.82
N LYS A 37 8.54 13.93 -15.97
CA LYS A 37 7.16 13.49 -16.20
C LYS A 37 6.93 12.04 -15.80
N VAL A 38 7.09 11.75 -14.49
CA VAL A 38 6.95 10.40 -13.93
C VAL A 38 5.62 9.74 -14.34
N VAL A 39 4.51 10.43 -14.09
CA VAL A 39 3.16 9.92 -14.36
C VAL A 39 2.96 9.59 -15.84
N SER A 40 3.47 10.43 -16.74
CA SER A 40 3.34 10.22 -18.19
C SER A 40 4.11 8.99 -18.67
N VAL A 41 5.32 8.78 -18.16
CA VAL A 41 6.15 7.62 -18.49
C VAL A 41 5.51 6.33 -17.95
N ILE A 42 5.04 6.34 -16.70
CA ILE A 42 4.36 5.18 -16.10
C ILE A 42 3.06 4.85 -16.86
N ASN A 43 2.27 5.85 -17.26
CA ASN A 43 1.06 5.62 -18.05
C ASN A 43 1.36 4.95 -19.41
N GLN A 44 2.43 5.36 -20.08
CA GLN A 44 2.88 4.70 -21.33
C GLN A 44 3.29 3.24 -21.11
N ILE A 45 3.88 2.91 -19.95
CA ILE A 45 4.18 1.52 -19.58
C ILE A 45 2.88 0.75 -19.33
N ASN A 46 1.95 1.35 -18.56
CA ASN A 46 0.67 0.73 -18.23
C ASN A 46 -0.18 0.42 -19.46
N GLU A 47 -0.16 1.26 -20.50
CA GLU A 47 -0.81 0.97 -21.78
C GLU A 47 -0.29 -0.33 -22.42
N LYS A 48 0.99 -0.68 -22.21
CA LYS A 48 1.58 -1.94 -22.69
C LYS A 48 1.36 -3.12 -21.75
N LEU A 49 1.16 -2.88 -20.46
CA LEU A 49 0.86 -3.92 -19.47
C LEU A 49 -0.61 -4.34 -19.46
N GLN A 50 -1.53 -3.49 -19.94
CA GLN A 50 -2.96 -3.76 -19.92
C GLN A 50 -3.37 -5.13 -20.51
N PRO A 51 -2.82 -5.58 -21.67
CA PRO A 51 -3.16 -6.90 -22.22
C PRO A 51 -2.70 -8.08 -21.35
N LEU A 52 -1.74 -7.85 -20.44
CA LEU A 52 -1.22 -8.83 -19.50
C LEU A 52 -1.96 -8.81 -18.16
N ASN A 53 -3.03 -8.00 -18.04
CA ASN A 53 -3.74 -7.77 -16.79
C ASN A 53 -2.81 -7.30 -15.66
N MET A 54 -1.78 -6.52 -15.98
CA MET A 54 -0.87 -5.93 -15.00
C MET A 54 -0.93 -4.40 -15.04
N LEU A 55 -0.59 -3.76 -13.93
CA LEU A 55 -0.60 -2.31 -13.79
C LEU A 55 0.47 -1.88 -12.80
N ILE A 56 1.25 -0.86 -13.14
CA ILE A 56 2.06 -0.13 -12.16
C ILE A 56 1.18 0.92 -11.50
N LYS A 57 1.04 0.84 -10.18
CA LYS A 57 0.20 1.73 -9.38
C LYS A 57 1.04 2.49 -8.35
N LYS A 58 0.70 3.76 -8.14
CA LYS A 58 1.24 4.60 -7.06
C LYS A 58 0.49 4.37 -5.77
N ILE A 59 1.22 4.10 -4.68
CA ILE A 59 0.67 3.67 -3.39
C ILE A 59 1.43 4.37 -2.26
N GLN A 60 0.70 4.77 -1.22
CA GLN A 60 1.25 5.48 -0.06
C GLN A 60 1.41 4.52 1.12
N CYS A 61 2.57 4.50 1.75
CA CYS A 61 2.84 3.69 2.93
C CYS A 61 2.04 4.19 4.13
N GLU A 62 1.31 3.30 4.80
CA GLU A 62 0.46 3.65 5.95
C GLU A 62 1.26 4.08 7.18
N ILE A 63 2.53 3.65 7.27
CA ILE A 63 3.41 3.92 8.42
C ILE A 63 4.27 5.16 8.19
N THR A 64 4.91 5.26 7.02
CA THR A 64 5.88 6.34 6.74
C THR A 64 5.29 7.50 5.95
N GLY A 65 4.14 7.32 5.29
CA GLY A 65 3.57 8.30 4.36
C GLY A 65 4.29 8.40 3.02
N GLN A 66 5.38 7.67 2.80
CA GLN A 66 6.15 7.70 1.55
C GLN A 66 5.37 7.07 0.38
N LEU A 67 5.63 7.58 -0.82
CA LEU A 67 5.01 7.10 -2.06
C LEU A 67 5.91 6.10 -2.78
N TYR A 68 5.29 5.02 -3.27
CA TYR A 68 5.94 3.95 -4.02
C TYR A 68 5.15 3.60 -5.28
N TRP A 69 5.86 3.16 -6.30
CA TRP A 69 5.34 2.55 -7.52
C TRP A 69 5.53 1.05 -7.46
N ILE A 70 4.44 0.31 -7.61
CA ILE A 70 4.44 -1.16 -7.50
C ILE A 70 3.71 -1.75 -8.69
N LEU A 71 4.28 -2.80 -9.27
CA LEU A 71 3.63 -3.61 -10.29
C LEU A 71 2.65 -4.57 -9.60
N ILE A 72 1.37 -4.43 -9.93
CA ILE A 72 0.30 -5.29 -9.43
C ILE A 72 -0.35 -6.04 -10.57
N SER A 73 -0.86 -7.23 -10.27
CA SER A 73 -1.83 -7.89 -11.13
C SER A 73 -3.22 -7.35 -10.88
N THR A 74 -4.00 -7.30 -11.94
CA THR A 74 -5.43 -6.94 -11.91
C THR A 74 -6.32 -8.19 -11.89
N VAL A 75 -5.72 -9.38 -11.93
CA VAL A 75 -6.41 -10.66 -11.73
C VAL A 75 -6.58 -10.91 -10.24
N LEU A 76 -7.77 -11.34 -9.82
CA LEU A 76 -8.13 -11.51 -8.41
C LEU A 76 -7.45 -12.71 -7.73
N ASP A 77 -6.90 -13.66 -8.49
CA ASP A 77 -6.46 -14.97 -7.99
C ASP A 77 -4.94 -15.09 -7.69
N GLU A 78 -4.18 -14.00 -7.69
CA GLU A 78 -2.71 -14.03 -7.60
C GLU A 78 -2.11 -14.25 -6.19
N VAL A 79 -2.85 -14.86 -5.27
CA VAL A 79 -2.28 -15.35 -3.99
C VAL A 79 -1.21 -16.42 -4.23
N THR A 80 -1.20 -17.03 -5.41
CA THR A 80 -0.30 -18.13 -5.81
C THR A 80 1.17 -17.73 -5.85
N ARG A 81 1.52 -16.52 -6.34
CA ARG A 81 2.93 -16.10 -6.45
C ARG A 81 3.61 -16.05 -5.07
N PHE A 82 2.96 -15.39 -4.11
CA PHE A 82 3.42 -15.34 -2.72
C PHE A 82 3.64 -16.73 -2.12
N GLN A 83 2.78 -17.70 -2.46
CA GLN A 83 2.93 -19.09 -1.97
C GLN A 83 4.13 -19.83 -2.56
N THR A 84 4.68 -19.39 -3.70
CA THR A 84 5.82 -20.05 -4.34
C THR A 84 7.19 -19.51 -3.93
N GLU A 85 7.26 -18.29 -3.37
CA GLU A 85 8.53 -17.63 -3.03
C GLU A 85 9.13 -18.09 -1.69
N PHE A 86 8.35 -18.75 -0.85
CA PHE A 86 8.69 -19.03 0.55
C PHE A 86 8.46 -20.51 0.89
N SER A 87 9.24 -21.02 1.85
CA SER A 87 8.99 -22.35 2.39
C SER A 87 7.67 -22.42 3.16
N LYS A 88 7.13 -23.64 3.36
CA LYS A 88 5.89 -23.84 4.11
C LYS A 88 5.92 -23.21 5.51
N ASN A 89 7.04 -23.35 6.22
CA ASN A 89 7.19 -22.82 7.59
C ASN A 89 7.26 -21.28 7.60
N GLN A 90 7.98 -20.69 6.63
CA GLN A 90 8.05 -19.24 6.44
C GLN A 90 6.66 -18.64 6.13
N LEU A 91 5.91 -19.28 5.22
CA LEU A 91 4.54 -18.88 4.91
C LEU A 91 3.61 -18.99 6.11
N ALA A 92 3.73 -20.07 6.88
CA ALA A 92 2.93 -20.26 8.09
C ALA A 92 3.20 -19.14 9.10
N LEU A 93 4.47 -18.86 9.41
CA LEU A 93 4.85 -17.76 10.32
C LEU A 93 4.30 -16.42 9.83
N LEU A 94 4.53 -16.09 8.56
CA LEU A 94 4.13 -14.80 8.00
C LEU A 94 2.60 -14.63 7.97
N ARG A 95 1.85 -15.70 7.70
CA ARG A 95 0.38 -15.69 7.76
C ARG A 95 -0.14 -15.45 9.18
N ILE A 96 0.48 -16.08 10.18
CA ILE A 96 0.12 -15.83 11.59
C ILE A 96 0.39 -14.36 11.93
N ILE A 97 1.55 -13.83 11.55
CA ILE A 97 1.89 -12.41 11.76
C ILE A 97 0.88 -11.48 11.09
N PHE A 98 0.49 -11.75 9.84
CA PHE A 98 -0.56 -10.96 9.18
C PHE A 98 -1.90 -11.04 9.91
N SER A 99 -2.29 -12.22 10.37
CA SER A 99 -3.52 -12.42 11.15
C SER A 99 -3.49 -11.58 12.43
N GLU A 100 -2.40 -11.65 13.20
CA GLU A 100 -2.23 -10.87 14.43
C GLU A 100 -2.28 -9.35 14.15
N ILE A 101 -1.60 -8.89 13.09
CA ILE A 101 -1.64 -7.47 12.69
C ILE A 101 -3.07 -7.03 12.37
N ILE A 102 -3.80 -7.81 11.56
CA ILE A 102 -5.16 -7.48 11.10
C ILE A 102 -6.17 -7.49 12.26
N ILE A 103 -6.05 -8.43 13.20
CA ILE A 103 -6.96 -8.56 14.33
C ILE A 103 -6.63 -7.55 15.43
N SER A 104 -5.37 -7.10 15.53
CA SER A 104 -4.95 -6.15 16.55
C SER A 104 -5.66 -4.79 16.41
N ASN A 105 -5.94 -4.15 17.55
CA ASN A 105 -6.55 -2.81 17.58
C ASN A 105 -5.66 -1.72 16.97
N ASN A 106 -4.34 -1.91 17.02
CA ASN A 106 -3.35 -0.89 16.64
C ASN A 106 -2.72 -1.17 15.26
N GLY A 107 -3.05 -2.29 14.61
CA GLY A 107 -2.47 -2.66 13.32
C GLY A 107 -0.99 -3.04 13.40
N CYS A 108 -0.55 -3.63 14.50
CA CYS A 108 0.84 -4.01 14.73
C CYS A 108 1.00 -5.17 15.71
N ILE A 109 2.17 -5.80 15.67
CA ILE A 109 2.56 -6.89 16.57
C ILE A 109 3.98 -6.64 17.09
N GLN A 110 4.23 -6.95 18.36
CA GLN A 110 5.55 -6.79 18.97
C GLN A 110 6.55 -7.83 18.43
N SER A 111 7.80 -7.43 18.20
CA SER A 111 8.83 -8.31 17.64
C SER A 111 9.11 -9.56 18.46
N THR A 112 9.11 -9.43 19.79
CA THR A 112 9.29 -10.57 20.71
C THR A 112 8.15 -11.59 20.58
N VAL A 113 6.93 -11.13 20.31
CA VAL A 113 5.78 -12.01 20.05
C VAL A 113 5.99 -12.74 18.72
N CYS A 114 6.38 -12.04 17.65
CA CYS A 114 6.71 -12.67 16.36
C CYS A 114 7.74 -13.80 16.51
N LEU A 115 8.81 -13.56 17.26
CA LEU A 115 9.85 -14.56 17.48
C LEU A 115 9.40 -15.75 18.32
N ASN A 116 8.40 -15.59 19.17
CA ASN A 116 7.84 -16.72 19.90
C ASN A 116 6.86 -17.55 19.06
N LEU A 117 6.23 -16.95 18.04
CA LEU A 117 5.35 -17.67 17.09
C LEU A 117 6.09 -18.70 16.23
N CYS A 118 7.42 -18.57 16.08
CA CYS A 118 8.24 -19.50 15.29
C CYS A 118 8.28 -20.93 15.86
N SER A 119 7.88 -21.11 17.13
CA SER A 119 7.83 -22.38 17.84
C SER A 119 6.39 -22.91 18.02
N SER A 120 5.42 -22.32 17.32
CA SER A 120 4.02 -22.80 17.33
C SER A 120 3.87 -24.17 16.65
N SER A 121 2.76 -24.87 16.87
CA SER A 121 2.53 -26.21 16.29
C SER A 121 2.65 -26.25 14.77
N ASP A 122 2.28 -25.15 14.11
CA ASP A 122 2.23 -25.01 12.65
C ASP A 122 3.52 -24.46 12.05
N VAL A 123 4.45 -23.99 12.90
CA VAL A 123 5.72 -23.40 12.48
C VAL A 123 6.88 -24.15 13.13
N LYS A 124 7.71 -24.78 12.30
CA LYS A 124 8.93 -25.46 12.77
C LYS A 124 10.16 -24.78 12.19
N MET A 125 10.62 -23.73 12.84
CA MET A 125 11.87 -23.04 12.50
C MET A 125 12.62 -22.61 13.77
N SER A 126 13.93 -22.42 13.67
CA SER A 126 14.70 -21.88 14.80
C SER A 126 14.43 -20.39 14.97
N LYS A 127 14.75 -19.84 16.15
CA LYS A 127 14.63 -18.39 16.39
C LYS A 127 15.55 -17.57 15.48
N ALA A 128 16.77 -18.06 15.23
CA ALA A 128 17.72 -17.42 14.32
C ALA A 128 17.18 -17.38 12.88
N ASP A 129 16.66 -18.50 12.37
CA ASP A 129 16.06 -18.54 11.03
C ASP A 129 14.83 -17.61 10.93
N ALA A 130 14.07 -17.48 12.02
CA ALA A 130 12.93 -16.58 12.09
C ALA A 130 13.36 -15.11 12.08
N GLU A 131 14.43 -14.74 12.81
CA GLU A 131 15.01 -13.40 12.79
C GLU A 131 15.47 -13.02 11.39
N ASP A 132 16.29 -13.88 10.75
CA ASP A 132 16.79 -13.67 9.38
C ASP A 132 15.63 -13.53 8.38
N PHE A 133 14.61 -14.37 8.52
CA PHE A 133 13.42 -14.31 7.66
C PHE A 133 12.63 -13.01 7.86
N LEU A 134 12.42 -12.57 9.10
CA LEU A 134 11.70 -11.32 9.37
C LEU A 134 12.48 -10.11 8.88
N GLU A 135 13.81 -10.13 8.96
CA GLU A 135 14.66 -9.11 8.36
C GLU A 135 14.49 -9.07 6.83
N ASP A 136 14.51 -10.23 6.16
CA ASP A 136 14.21 -10.32 4.73
C ASP A 136 12.82 -9.75 4.39
N MET A 137 11.82 -10.02 5.24
CA MET A 137 10.45 -9.49 5.04
C MET A 137 10.39 -7.97 5.15
N VAL A 138 11.21 -7.35 6.00
CA VAL A 138 11.33 -5.90 6.10
C VAL A 138 12.11 -5.31 4.92
N ASN A 139 13.20 -5.96 4.51
CA ASN A 139 14.02 -5.54 3.38
C ASN A 139 13.22 -5.56 2.08
N ARG A 140 12.44 -6.63 1.87
CA ARG A 140 11.58 -6.82 0.70
C ARG A 140 10.24 -6.13 0.83
N LYS A 141 9.95 -5.38 1.90
CA LYS A 141 8.73 -4.58 2.13
C LYS A 141 7.43 -5.38 2.24
N TRP A 142 7.52 -6.64 2.65
CA TRP A 142 6.36 -7.42 3.12
C TRP A 142 5.94 -7.00 4.53
N LEU A 143 6.90 -6.61 5.37
CA LEU A 143 6.67 -6.03 6.69
C LEU A 143 7.38 -4.69 6.82
N ILE A 144 6.99 -3.91 7.83
CA ILE A 144 7.71 -2.72 8.27
C ILE A 144 8.04 -2.91 9.74
N TYR A 145 9.30 -2.71 10.11
CA TYR A 145 9.72 -2.70 11.50
C TYR A 145 9.91 -1.25 11.98
N LYS A 146 9.27 -0.90 13.09
CA LYS A 146 9.38 0.42 13.72
C LYS A 146 9.16 0.30 15.23
N ASP A 147 10.08 0.85 16.01
CA ASP A 147 9.99 0.98 17.47
C ASP A 147 9.71 -0.35 18.22
N GLY A 148 10.26 -1.47 17.75
CA GLY A 148 10.03 -2.79 18.35
C GLY A 148 8.79 -3.53 17.86
N TYR A 149 8.06 -2.98 16.89
CA TYR A 149 6.84 -3.55 16.33
C TYR A 149 6.95 -3.80 14.83
N TYR A 150 6.28 -4.85 14.37
CA TYR A 150 6.04 -5.12 12.97
C TYR A 150 4.65 -4.62 12.56
N TYR A 151 4.60 -4.04 11.37
CA TYR A 151 3.40 -3.53 10.70
C TYR A 151 3.30 -4.13 9.31
N MET A 152 2.11 -4.03 8.71
CA MET A 152 1.88 -4.48 7.34
C MET A 152 2.75 -3.68 6.36
N GLY A 153 3.54 -4.38 5.56
CA GLY A 153 4.34 -3.76 4.51
C GLY A 153 3.54 -3.47 3.25
N ILE A 154 4.03 -2.53 2.45
CA ILE A 154 3.31 -2.06 1.26
C ILE A 154 3.07 -3.19 0.25
N ARG A 155 4.04 -4.11 0.04
CA ARG A 155 3.84 -5.22 -0.89
C ARG A 155 2.75 -6.16 -0.43
N SER A 156 2.66 -6.43 0.88
CA SER A 156 1.58 -7.23 1.45
C SER A 156 0.23 -6.60 1.16
N ILE A 157 0.08 -5.30 1.43
CA ILE A 157 -1.18 -4.56 1.17
C ILE A 157 -1.57 -4.67 -0.31
N THR A 158 -0.62 -4.67 -1.22
CA THR A 158 -0.90 -4.49 -2.66
C THR A 158 -1.02 -5.80 -3.41
N GLU A 159 -0.18 -6.77 -3.09
CA GLU A 159 -0.15 -8.08 -3.74
C GLU A 159 -1.12 -9.06 -3.07
N LEU A 160 -1.38 -8.92 -1.77
CA LEU A 160 -2.21 -9.85 -1.00
C LEU A 160 -3.59 -9.32 -0.63
N MET A 161 -3.99 -8.14 -1.14
CA MET A 161 -5.33 -7.60 -0.89
C MET A 161 -6.47 -8.59 -1.20
N PRO A 162 -6.45 -9.36 -2.31
CA PRO A 162 -7.50 -10.35 -2.56
C PRO A 162 -7.56 -11.43 -1.48
N TYR A 163 -6.40 -11.94 -1.05
CA TYR A 163 -6.31 -12.89 0.06
C TYR A 163 -6.87 -12.30 1.36
N PHE A 164 -6.50 -11.07 1.68
CA PHE A 164 -6.96 -10.42 2.91
C PHE A 164 -8.47 -10.22 2.92
N LYS A 165 -9.05 -9.78 1.80
CA LYS A 165 -10.51 -9.66 1.66
C LYS A 165 -11.22 -11.00 1.78
N ALA A 166 -10.70 -12.05 1.14
CA ALA A 166 -11.31 -13.37 1.21
C ALA A 166 -11.24 -14.01 2.60
N THR A 167 -10.19 -13.71 3.38
CA THR A 167 -9.90 -14.40 4.65
C THR A 167 -10.36 -13.59 5.88
N TYR A 168 -10.32 -12.26 5.82
CA TYR A 168 -10.48 -11.38 6.97
C TYR A 168 -11.50 -10.26 6.75
N GLU A 169 -12.47 -10.42 5.85
CA GLU A 169 -13.43 -9.37 5.47
C GLU A 169 -14.02 -8.62 6.67
N SER A 170 -14.41 -9.33 7.73
CA SER A 170 -15.00 -8.76 8.95
C SER A 170 -14.04 -7.99 9.85
N ASN A 171 -12.73 -8.13 9.64
CA ASN A 171 -11.69 -7.48 10.44
C ASN A 171 -11.02 -6.31 9.71
N LEU A 172 -11.34 -6.10 8.43
CA LEU A 172 -10.74 -5.03 7.63
C LEU A 172 -11.47 -3.71 7.84
N ASN A 173 -10.70 -2.69 8.23
CA ASN A 173 -11.22 -1.34 8.40
C ASN A 173 -11.03 -0.52 7.12
N THR A 174 -11.96 0.40 6.86
CA THR A 174 -11.90 1.31 5.71
C THR A 174 -11.71 2.75 6.18
N CYS A 175 -10.79 3.46 5.54
CA CYS A 175 -10.52 4.86 5.84
C CYS A 175 -11.72 5.69 5.42
N TYR A 176 -12.26 6.50 6.34
CA TYR A 176 -13.42 7.31 6.06
C TYR A 176 -13.17 8.37 4.99
N LEU A 177 -11.93 8.85 4.83
CA LEU A 177 -11.57 9.92 3.90
C LEU A 177 -11.32 9.40 2.48
N CYS A 178 -10.41 8.44 2.30
CA CYS A 178 -10.05 7.93 0.96
C CYS A 178 -10.88 6.71 0.51
N LYS A 179 -11.70 6.14 1.41
CA LYS A 179 -12.51 4.92 1.18
C LYS A 179 -11.69 3.68 0.80
N GLN A 180 -10.41 3.66 1.13
CA GLN A 180 -9.53 2.49 0.95
C GLN A 180 -9.39 1.72 2.27
N ILE A 181 -9.18 0.41 2.17
CA ILE A 181 -8.85 -0.44 3.31
C ILE A 181 -7.55 0.05 3.95
N LEU A 182 -7.49 -0.03 5.28
CA LEU A 182 -6.29 0.27 6.05
C LEU A 182 -5.97 -0.84 7.04
N PHE A 183 -4.67 -1.05 7.26
CA PHE A 183 -4.13 -1.97 8.25
C PHE A 183 -3.60 -1.22 9.48
N HIS A 184 -3.18 0.04 9.30
CA HIS A 184 -2.75 0.90 10.38
C HIS A 184 -3.30 2.33 10.23
N GLY A 185 -3.79 2.90 11.33
CA GLY A 185 -4.37 4.24 11.34
C GLY A 185 -4.91 4.66 12.69
N LYS A 186 -5.66 5.77 12.71
CA LYS A 186 -6.31 6.30 13.92
C LYS A 186 -7.81 5.98 13.88
N LYS A 187 -8.30 5.34 14.94
CA LYS A 187 -9.73 5.23 15.24
C LYS A 187 -10.21 6.50 15.92
N CYS A 188 -11.41 6.97 15.58
CA CYS A 188 -12.07 8.03 16.34
C CYS A 188 -12.34 7.58 17.79
N THR A 189 -12.21 8.48 18.75
CA THR A 189 -12.49 8.19 20.17
C THR A 189 -13.98 8.08 20.48
N ASN A 190 -14.84 8.69 19.66
CA ASN A 190 -16.29 8.76 19.89
C ASN A 190 -17.12 7.96 18.88
N CYS A 191 -16.53 7.46 17.78
CA CYS A 191 -17.24 6.58 16.86
C CYS A 191 -16.29 5.55 16.23
N GLU A 192 -16.82 4.66 15.42
CA GLU A 192 -16.07 3.52 14.86
C GLU A 192 -15.31 3.84 13.57
N THR A 193 -15.23 5.11 13.16
CA THR A 193 -14.53 5.47 11.93
C THR A 193 -13.02 5.43 12.10
N PHE A 194 -12.35 4.84 11.11
CA PHE A 194 -10.90 4.80 11.01
C PHE A 194 -10.40 5.75 9.93
N PHE A 195 -9.16 6.18 10.10
CA PHE A 195 -8.48 7.06 9.16
C PHE A 195 -7.02 6.63 9.00
N HIS A 196 -6.54 6.61 7.76
CA HIS A 196 -5.10 6.65 7.52
C HIS A 196 -4.52 7.91 8.13
N LEU A 197 -3.34 7.81 8.75
CA LEU A 197 -2.70 8.95 9.38
C LEU A 197 -2.31 10.03 8.35
N TYR A 198 -1.87 9.64 7.15
CA TYR A 198 -1.60 10.60 6.07
C TYR A 198 -2.87 11.29 5.55
N CYS A 199 -4.03 10.62 5.58
CA CYS A 199 -5.31 11.26 5.23
C CYS A 199 -5.71 12.29 6.28
N LEU A 200 -5.54 11.97 7.58
CA LEU A 200 -5.78 12.93 8.65
C LEU A 200 -4.86 14.14 8.54
N LYS A 201 -3.56 13.94 8.27
CA LYS A 201 -2.60 15.02 8.08
C LYS A 201 -3.07 16.03 7.03
N LYS A 202 -3.48 15.54 5.85
CA LYS A 202 -4.03 16.38 4.77
C LYS A 202 -5.31 17.10 5.18
N PHE A 203 -6.19 16.41 5.89
CA PHE A 203 -7.48 16.96 6.32
C PHE A 203 -7.30 18.11 7.33
N ILE A 204 -6.36 17.97 8.28
CA ILE A 204 -6.06 18.99 9.29
C ILE A 204 -5.50 20.27 8.65
N MET A 205 -4.70 20.16 7.59
CA MET A 205 -4.14 21.34 6.91
C MET A 205 -5.23 22.27 6.34
N VAL A 206 -6.45 21.76 6.15
CA VAL A 206 -7.59 22.50 5.58
C VAL A 206 -8.66 22.80 6.63
N CYS A 207 -8.75 22.02 7.72
CA CYS A 207 -9.82 22.12 8.72
C CYS A 207 -9.27 22.34 10.13
N ASP A 208 -9.49 23.52 10.69
CA ASP A 208 -9.18 23.88 12.08
C ASP A 208 -10.45 24.39 12.79
N PRO A 209 -10.89 23.79 13.91
CA PRO A 209 -10.28 22.67 14.64
C PRO A 209 -10.49 21.31 13.98
N MET A 210 -9.56 20.38 14.23
CA MET A 210 -9.62 19.01 13.75
C MET A 210 -10.81 18.25 14.36
N LYS A 211 -11.90 18.11 13.59
CA LYS A 211 -13.08 17.36 13.99
C LYS A 211 -13.26 16.12 13.11
N CYS A 212 -13.75 15.04 13.71
CA CYS A 212 -14.13 13.84 12.99
C CYS A 212 -15.23 14.18 11.98
N PRO A 213 -15.04 13.91 10.68
CA PRO A 213 -16.05 14.24 9.66
C PRO A 213 -17.35 13.45 9.81
N ASN A 214 -17.36 12.38 10.62
CA ASN A 214 -18.55 11.58 10.87
C ASN A 214 -19.36 12.02 12.09
N CYS A 215 -18.71 12.22 13.24
CA CYS A 215 -19.40 12.54 14.51
C CYS A 215 -19.09 13.94 15.08
N ASN A 216 -18.28 14.73 14.37
CA ASN A 216 -17.89 16.10 14.72
C ASN A 216 -17.11 16.25 16.05
N THR A 217 -16.71 15.14 16.68
CA THR A 217 -15.86 15.16 17.88
C THR A 217 -14.44 15.59 17.52
N VAL A 218 -13.81 16.40 18.38
CA VAL A 218 -12.41 16.79 18.21
C VAL A 218 -11.54 15.54 18.24
N ILE A 219 -10.68 15.39 17.22
CA ILE A 219 -9.71 14.31 17.19
C ILE A 219 -8.46 14.81 17.93
N SER A 220 -8.25 14.32 19.15
CA SER A 220 -7.04 14.57 19.94
C SER A 220 -5.98 13.48 19.73
N ASP A 221 -4.75 13.78 20.12
CA ASP A 221 -3.65 12.82 20.28
C ASP A 221 -3.33 12.04 19.01
N VAL A 222 -2.97 12.76 17.94
CA VAL A 222 -2.44 12.15 16.71
C VAL A 222 -1.01 12.62 16.52
N ASP A 223 -0.07 11.73 16.82
CA ASP A 223 1.33 11.96 16.44
C ASP A 223 1.47 11.75 14.93
N LEU A 224 1.60 12.86 14.20
CA LEU A 224 1.82 12.90 12.75
C LEU A 224 3.28 13.24 12.39
N SER A 225 4.17 13.37 13.38
CA SER A 225 5.54 13.86 13.20
C SER A 225 6.38 12.94 12.30
N GLY A 226 6.11 11.64 12.31
CA GLY A 226 6.83 10.63 11.51
C GLY A 226 6.32 10.40 10.09
N ILE A 227 5.29 11.13 9.63
CA ILE A 227 4.65 10.89 8.34
C ILE A 227 5.19 11.87 7.31
N GLN A 228 5.87 11.35 6.29
CA GLN A 228 6.33 12.14 5.16
C GLN A 228 5.14 12.58 4.31
N ASP A 229 5.18 13.83 3.86
CA ASP A 229 4.15 14.40 3.00
C ASP A 229 4.72 14.64 1.60
N ASP A 230 4.80 13.56 0.80
CA ASP A 230 5.19 13.64 -0.60
C ASP A 230 4.02 14.07 -1.53
N SER A 231 2.86 14.38 -0.93
CA SER A 231 1.59 14.66 -1.65
C SER A 231 1.55 16.02 -2.31
N ILE A 232 2.36 16.97 -1.84
CA ILE A 232 2.35 18.36 -2.32
C ILE A 232 2.85 18.47 -3.78
N LEU A 233 3.41 17.39 -4.34
CA LEU A 233 3.87 17.34 -5.74
C LEU A 233 2.86 16.72 -6.72
N ALA A 234 1.63 16.42 -6.30
CA ALA A 234 0.62 15.74 -7.14
C ALA A 234 -0.47 16.65 -7.72
N GLU A 235 -0.43 17.96 -7.48
CA GLU A 235 -1.42 18.92 -8.00
C GLU A 235 -0.96 19.65 -9.28
N GLU A 236 -0.46 18.93 -10.28
CA GLU A 236 -0.54 19.41 -11.66
C GLU A 236 -0.94 18.25 -12.58
N ASP A 237 -1.93 18.54 -13.45
CA ASP A 237 -2.43 17.71 -14.55
C ASP A 237 -3.40 16.55 -14.24
N THR A 238 -4.59 16.92 -13.77
CA THR A 238 -5.83 16.22 -14.21
C THR A 238 -6.75 17.19 -14.93
N SER A 239 -6.43 17.52 -16.19
CA SER A 239 -7.45 18.04 -17.11
C SER A 239 -7.34 17.38 -18.48
N LYS A 240 -8.51 16.94 -18.98
CA LYS A 240 -8.81 16.41 -20.33
C LYS A 240 -8.69 14.89 -20.52
N VAL A 241 -9.64 14.16 -19.93
CA VAL A 241 -10.28 13.06 -20.66
C VAL A 241 -11.68 13.53 -21.09
N LYS A 242 -11.83 13.83 -22.38
CA LYS A 242 -13.10 14.19 -23.01
C LYS A 242 -14.06 13.00 -22.91
N LYS A 243 -15.11 13.09 -22.09
CA LYS A 243 -16.28 12.20 -22.20
C LYS A 243 -17.13 12.68 -23.37
N SER A 244 -17.20 11.86 -24.41
CA SER A 244 -18.13 11.99 -25.54
C SER A 244 -19.56 11.80 -25.03
N SER A 245 -20.38 12.85 -25.17
CA SER A 245 -21.81 12.84 -24.85
C SER A 245 -22.58 12.06 -25.92
N ARG A 246 -23.06 10.85 -25.61
CA ARG A 246 -24.14 10.22 -26.39
C ARG A 246 -25.48 10.82 -25.95
N LYS A 247 -26.10 11.60 -26.85
CA LYS A 247 -27.51 12.01 -26.79
C LYS A 247 -28.39 10.76 -26.84
N VAL A 248 -29.21 10.53 -25.82
CA VAL A 248 -30.36 9.62 -25.89
C VAL A 248 -31.59 10.48 -26.18
N LEU A 249 -32.20 10.24 -27.35
CA LEU A 249 -33.47 10.83 -27.74
C LEU A 249 -34.61 10.34 -26.83
N ARG A 250 -35.48 11.27 -26.48
CA ARG A 250 -36.84 11.05 -25.94
C ARG A 250 -37.61 10.05 -26.82
N ASN A 251 -38.43 9.21 -26.19
CA ASN A 251 -39.79 9.00 -26.67
C ASN A 251 -40.76 8.99 -25.49
N LYS A 252 -41.80 9.81 -25.64
CA LYS A 252 -43.00 9.87 -24.82
C LYS A 252 -43.89 8.69 -25.22
N ASN A 253 -44.56 8.10 -24.24
CA ASN A 253 -45.98 7.76 -24.30
C ASN A 253 -46.56 8.12 -22.93
#